data_AF-A0A813E4Y6-F1
#
_entry.id   AF-A0A813E4Y6-F1
#
_cell.length_a   1.000
_cell.length_b   1.000
_cell.length_c   1.000
_cell.angle_alpha   90.00
_cell.angle_beta   90.00
_cell.angle_gamma   90.00
#
_symmetry.space_group_name_H-M   'P 1'
#
loop_
_entity.id
_entity.type
_entity.pdbx_description
1 polymer ?
#
loop_
_entity_poly.entity_id
_entity_poly.type
_entity_poly.pdbx_seq_one_letter_code
_entity_poly.pdbx_strand_id
1 'polypeptide(L)'
;MRAKKDLQSLTLRVQAAAAKSSLALQAVNKACKTIVDGKYALASAALRKEISEKGLTVEKLFSELAGKGKDRISEQAFCKHLTSAESLGVNAQQAMLICRRIELDGIGKRRFASFVQLYFIVTKAIAVTSEFDISKAKTLRKVDLQEVIEVLEGPLTDEKLGLTRIRGKSLLDSAEGWITVKGNQGTPFLKETEKPFYTVAGTDEVPLSANATKTVAGSTPLRSLKLGEVMELIEGPKKESFANGLRARGKASSDGIMGWFTVRDKLGETFAEADLKLYTCVSAVAMTSALEIKSDIVKKLSVGDTLTLEEGPAEEPSAGVSRIKGKTSKDGVVGWITVKGNAGTVFAENIAKQYTVLRAMPLQKALGSAASPTLRQLEVGEVLQVLEGPKDEVHQPELRAKVRVVSDGTEGWVTIKGAQVVP
;
A
#
# COMPACT_ATOMS: atom_id res chain seq x y z
N MET A 1 78.39 33.47 3.05
CA MET A 1 78.46 32.49 4.16
C MET A 1 77.45 32.77 5.28
N ARG A 2 77.40 33.99 5.85
CA ARG A 2 76.47 34.35 6.95
C ARG A 2 74.98 34.20 6.60
N ALA A 3 74.53 34.76 5.48
CA ALA A 3 73.14 34.66 5.02
C ALA A 3 72.65 33.20 4.80
N LYS A 4 73.52 32.30 4.34
CA LYS A 4 73.19 30.87 4.17
C LYS A 4 72.97 30.17 5.52
N LYS A 5 73.78 30.49 6.52
CA LYS A 5 73.66 29.97 7.89
C LYS A 5 72.42 30.51 8.60
N ASP A 6 72.12 31.80 8.40
CA ASP A 6 70.92 32.44 8.95
C ASP A 6 69.64 31.86 8.33
N LEU A 7 69.62 31.64 7.00
CA LEU A 7 68.52 30.99 6.31
C LEU A 7 68.30 29.56 6.82
N GLN A 8 69.37 28.76 6.97
CA GLN A 8 69.27 27.40 7.53
C GLN A 8 68.70 27.40 8.95
N SER A 9 69.11 28.35 9.80
CA SER A 9 68.57 28.51 11.15
C SER A 9 67.07 28.85 11.13
N LEU A 10 66.65 29.77 10.26
CA LEU A 10 65.23 30.10 10.08
C LEU A 10 64.43 28.90 9.56
N THR A 11 64.94 28.15 8.59
CA THR A 11 64.28 26.94 8.06
C THR A 11 64.05 25.91 9.15
N LEU A 12 65.04 25.63 10.00
CA LEU A 12 64.90 24.69 11.11
C LEU A 12 63.86 25.16 12.13
N ARG A 13 63.80 26.46 12.43
CA ARG A 13 62.78 27.04 13.31
C ARG A 13 61.37 26.91 12.72
N VAL A 14 61.21 27.16 11.43
CA VAL A 14 59.93 27.00 10.71
C VAL A 14 59.50 25.53 10.73
N GLN A 15 60.40 24.59 10.43
CA GLN A 15 60.10 23.15 10.48
C GLN A 15 59.69 22.70 11.89
N ALA A 16 60.42 23.12 12.92
CA ALA A 16 60.08 22.79 14.30
C ALA A 16 58.73 23.39 14.73
N ALA A 17 58.43 24.63 14.32
CA ALA A 17 57.13 25.25 14.56
C ALA A 17 56.01 24.52 13.82
N ALA A 18 56.20 24.19 12.54
CA ALA A 18 55.23 23.45 11.73
C ALA A 18 54.93 22.06 12.32
N ALA A 19 55.96 21.34 12.78
CA ALA A 19 55.80 20.04 13.43
C ALA A 19 54.98 20.16 14.73
N LYS A 20 55.29 21.17 15.57
CA LYS A 20 54.54 21.43 16.81
C LYS A 20 53.08 21.82 16.52
N SER A 21 52.84 22.69 15.54
CA SER A 21 51.50 23.07 15.12
C SER A 21 50.70 21.87 14.59
N SER A 22 51.33 20.98 13.81
CA SER A 22 50.70 19.76 13.31
C SER A 22 50.28 18.83 14.45
N LEU A 23 51.17 18.58 15.42
CA LEU A 23 50.88 17.74 16.59
C LEU A 23 49.75 18.33 17.45
N ALA A 24 49.77 19.65 17.69
CA ALA A 24 48.71 20.33 18.42
C ALA A 24 47.36 20.21 17.69
N LEU A 25 47.33 20.40 16.37
CA LEU A 25 46.12 20.25 15.56
C LEU A 25 45.57 18.81 15.61
N GLN A 26 46.44 17.81 15.53
CA GLN A 26 46.05 16.40 15.67
C GLN A 26 45.44 16.11 17.04
N ALA A 27 46.04 16.63 18.11
CA ALA A 27 45.54 16.47 19.48
C ALA A 27 44.15 17.12 19.65
N VAL A 28 43.98 18.34 19.14
CA VAL A 28 42.69 19.05 19.16
C VAL A 28 41.64 18.31 18.35
N ASN A 29 41.96 17.87 17.12
CA ASN A 29 41.05 17.10 16.29
C ASN A 29 40.61 15.80 16.96
N LYS A 30 41.54 15.09 17.61
CA LYS A 30 41.22 13.88 18.37
C LYS A 30 40.28 14.19 19.53
N ALA A 31 40.55 15.24 20.31
CA ALA A 31 39.69 15.65 21.42
C ALA A 31 38.28 16.05 20.94
N CYS A 32 38.18 16.87 19.89
CA CYS A 32 36.91 17.25 19.28
C CYS A 32 36.15 16.01 18.79
N LYS A 33 36.82 15.08 18.12
CA LYS A 33 36.20 13.83 17.65
C LYS A 33 35.64 13.02 18.82
N THR A 34 36.41 12.82 19.89
CA THR A 34 35.96 12.10 21.09
C THR A 34 34.74 12.77 21.73
N ILE A 35 34.72 14.10 21.83
CA ILE A 35 33.57 14.85 22.35
C ILE A 35 32.32 14.61 21.49
N VAL A 36 32.47 14.70 20.16
CA VAL A 36 31.34 14.50 19.25
C VAL A 36 30.88 13.05 19.24
N ASP A 37 31.78 12.06 19.24
CA ASP A 37 31.42 10.64 19.30
C ASP A 37 30.52 10.34 20.50
N GLY A 38 30.80 10.92 21.67
CA GLY A 38 29.98 10.75 22.87
C GLY A 38 28.62 11.44 22.85
N LYS A 39 28.40 12.44 21.97
CA LYS A 39 27.17 13.25 21.92
C LYS A 39 26.34 13.05 20.66
N TYR A 40 26.94 12.55 19.58
CA TYR A 40 26.29 12.42 18.27
C TYR A 40 25.07 11.51 18.32
N ALA A 41 25.20 10.33 18.92
CA ALA A 41 24.11 9.38 19.07
C ALA A 41 23.00 9.92 20.00
N LEU A 42 23.36 10.66 21.05
CA LEU A 42 22.39 11.28 21.96
C LEU A 42 21.58 12.38 21.28
N ALA A 43 22.25 13.27 20.55
CA ALA A 43 21.59 14.33 19.78
C ALA A 43 20.65 13.74 18.71
N SER A 44 21.12 12.73 17.97
CA SER A 44 20.32 11.98 17.00
C SER A 44 19.09 11.33 17.64
N ALA A 45 19.25 10.67 18.80
CA ALA A 45 18.16 10.04 19.53
C ALA A 45 17.13 11.04 20.08
N ALA A 46 17.58 12.20 20.58
CA ALA A 46 16.67 13.24 21.06
C ALA A 46 15.83 13.85 19.94
N LEU A 47 16.41 14.09 18.75
CA LEU A 47 15.64 14.56 17.60
C LEU A 47 14.62 13.51 17.14
N ARG A 48 14.97 12.22 17.13
CA ARG A 48 13.99 11.15 16.84
C ARG A 48 12.83 11.17 17.84
N LYS A 49 13.16 11.25 19.12
CA LYS A 49 12.17 11.31 20.20
C LYS A 49 11.25 12.52 20.03
N GLU A 50 11.80 13.70 19.74
CA GLU A 50 11.03 14.91 19.46
C GLU A 50 10.07 14.72 18.26
N ILE A 51 10.56 14.15 17.16
CA ILE A 51 9.74 13.86 15.97
C ILE A 51 8.57 12.96 16.36
N SER A 52 8.85 11.88 17.10
CA SER A 52 7.84 10.92 17.55
C SER A 52 6.82 11.54 18.49
N GLU A 53 7.25 12.30 19.52
CA GLU A 53 6.38 12.91 20.52
C GLU A 53 5.48 14.00 19.93
N LYS A 54 5.99 14.75 18.95
CA LYS A 54 5.25 15.81 18.27
C LYS A 54 4.46 15.31 17.05
N GLY A 55 4.54 14.02 16.70
CA GLY A 55 3.90 13.47 15.50
C GLY A 55 4.36 14.16 14.21
N LEU A 56 5.62 14.60 14.16
CA LEU A 56 6.21 15.24 12.98
C LEU A 56 6.77 14.18 12.03
N THR A 57 7.05 14.59 10.79
CA THR A 57 7.96 13.85 9.92
C THR A 57 9.35 14.48 10.00
N VAL A 58 10.37 13.72 9.60
CA VAL A 58 11.74 14.24 9.47
C VAL A 58 11.78 15.45 8.54
N GLU A 59 11.01 15.41 7.45
CA GLU A 59 10.89 16.52 6.50
C GLU A 59 10.25 17.76 7.11
N LYS A 60 9.24 17.57 7.96
CA LYS A 60 8.56 18.67 8.65
C LYS A 60 9.50 19.33 9.65
N LEU A 61 10.19 18.55 10.50
CA LEU A 61 11.18 19.11 11.43
C LEU A 61 12.33 19.80 10.67
N PHE A 62 12.82 19.19 9.58
CA PHE A 62 13.82 19.83 8.73
C PHE A 62 13.36 21.20 8.22
N SER A 63 12.13 21.27 7.70
CA SER A 63 11.56 22.51 7.15
C SER A 63 11.36 23.59 8.21
N GLU A 64 10.96 23.19 9.43
CA GLU A 64 10.83 24.09 10.57
C GLU A 64 12.19 24.67 10.99
N LEU A 65 13.25 23.85 11.03
CA LEU A 65 14.60 24.27 11.40
C LEU A 65 15.31 25.08 10.31
N ALA A 66 15.11 24.72 9.04
CA ALA A 66 15.68 25.44 7.91
C ALA A 66 15.01 26.81 7.72
N GLY A 67 13.72 26.89 8.01
CA GLY A 67 12.89 28.06 7.73
C GLY A 67 12.32 28.05 6.30
N LYS A 68 11.26 28.82 6.10
CA LYS A 68 10.46 28.80 4.87
C LYS A 68 11.32 29.05 3.62
N GLY A 69 11.26 28.13 2.66
CA GLY A 69 11.94 28.24 1.36
C GLY A 69 13.45 27.96 1.37
N LYS A 70 14.02 27.52 2.50
CA LYS A 70 15.44 27.16 2.58
C LYS A 70 15.65 25.66 2.38
N ASP A 71 16.76 25.33 1.73
CA ASP A 71 17.19 23.97 1.42
C ASP A 71 18.19 23.40 2.45
N ARG A 72 18.62 24.22 3.42
CA ARG A 72 19.58 23.86 4.47
C ARG A 72 19.22 24.48 5.82
N ILE A 73 19.44 23.71 6.89
CA ILE A 73 19.43 24.20 8.27
C ILE A 73 20.75 24.92 8.52
N SER A 74 20.70 26.19 8.96
CA SER A 74 21.93 26.91 9.30
C SER A 74 22.58 26.35 10.56
N GLU A 75 23.90 26.46 10.67
CA GLU A 75 24.64 26.05 11.88
C GLU A 75 24.06 26.73 13.13
N GLN A 76 23.73 28.02 13.04
CA GLN A 76 23.12 28.77 14.14
C GLN A 76 21.75 28.20 14.55
N ALA A 77 20.87 27.88 13.58
CA ALA A 77 19.55 27.34 13.86
C ALA A 77 19.64 25.95 14.49
N PHE A 78 20.50 25.08 13.94
CA PHE A 78 20.72 23.73 14.48
C PHE A 78 21.32 23.77 15.88
N CYS A 79 22.34 24.61 16.11
CA CYS A 79 22.95 24.79 17.43
C CYS A 79 21.92 25.28 18.45
N LYS A 80 21.16 26.32 18.12
CA LYS A 80 20.11 26.87 18.99
C LYS A 80 19.11 25.77 19.40
N HIS A 81 18.65 24.98 18.42
CA HIS A 81 17.70 23.89 18.67
C HIS A 81 18.29 22.83 19.61
N LEU A 82 19.48 22.31 19.32
CA LEU A 82 20.12 21.29 20.16
C LEU A 82 20.39 21.78 21.59
N THR A 83 20.82 23.03 21.75
CA THR A 83 21.10 23.60 23.08
C THR A 83 19.85 23.88 23.90
N SER A 84 18.67 23.94 23.28
CA SER A 84 17.41 24.19 23.99
C SER A 84 16.90 22.95 24.75
N ALA A 85 17.37 21.76 24.39
CA ALA A 85 17.08 20.52 25.09
C ALA A 85 18.08 20.30 26.23
N GLU A 86 17.80 20.88 27.40
CA GLU A 86 18.69 20.79 28.59
C GLU A 86 19.06 19.34 28.95
N SER A 87 18.15 18.39 28.71
CA SER A 87 18.34 16.96 28.95
C SER A 87 19.48 16.32 28.14
N LEU A 88 19.93 16.94 27.04
CA LEU A 88 21.06 16.47 26.25
C LEU A 88 22.43 16.80 26.87
N GLY A 89 22.48 17.83 27.74
CA GLY A 89 23.72 18.36 28.29
C GLY A 89 24.73 18.71 27.18
N VAL A 90 24.25 19.29 26.08
CA VAL A 90 25.06 19.72 24.93
C VAL A 90 25.17 21.24 24.97
N ASN A 91 26.40 21.76 25.04
CA ASN A 91 26.65 23.19 24.96
C ASN A 91 26.81 23.67 23.50
N ALA A 92 26.87 24.99 23.29
CA ALA A 92 26.94 25.58 21.95
C ALA A 92 28.15 25.10 21.11
N GLN A 93 29.32 24.95 21.71
CA GLN A 93 30.52 24.47 21.01
C GLN A 93 30.38 23.00 20.59
N GLN A 94 29.81 22.17 21.47
CA GLN A 94 29.51 20.77 21.17
C GLN A 94 28.46 20.66 20.06
N ALA A 95 27.39 21.45 20.12
CA ALA A 95 26.36 21.49 19.09
C ALA A 95 26.93 21.89 17.71
N MET A 96 27.85 22.85 17.69
CA MET A 96 28.56 23.27 16.48
C MET A 96 29.42 22.14 15.91
N LEU A 97 30.16 21.42 16.75
CA LEU A 97 30.95 20.28 16.31
C LEU A 97 30.06 19.12 15.80
N ILE A 98 28.89 18.89 16.40
CA ILE A 98 27.90 17.92 15.91
C ILE A 98 27.38 18.37 14.53
N CYS A 99 26.99 19.64 14.38
CA CYS A 99 26.53 20.20 13.11
C CYS A 99 27.54 19.93 12.00
N ARG A 100 28.81 20.32 12.23
CA ARG A 100 29.91 20.18 11.26
C ARG A 100 30.27 18.74 10.94
N ARG A 101 30.03 17.81 11.87
CA ARG A 101 30.18 16.37 11.60
C ARG A 101 29.09 15.85 10.68
N ILE A 102 27.86 16.36 10.81
CA ILE A 102 26.76 15.98 9.92
C ILE A 102 27.05 16.54 8.52
N GLU A 103 27.32 17.84 8.44
CA GLU A 103 27.65 18.54 7.21
C GLU A 103 28.27 19.91 7.49
N LEU A 104 29.26 20.31 6.69
CA LEU A 104 29.87 21.63 6.78
C LEU A 104 28.94 22.72 6.22
N ASP A 105 29.02 23.93 6.80
CA ASP A 105 28.30 25.14 6.38
C ASP A 105 26.77 25.08 6.49
N GLY A 106 26.23 24.16 7.28
CA GLY A 106 24.79 23.92 7.43
C GLY A 106 24.38 22.53 6.96
N ILE A 107 23.18 22.09 7.31
CA ILE A 107 22.76 20.70 7.11
C ILE A 107 21.69 20.66 6.03
N GLY A 108 21.96 19.97 4.92
CA GLY A 108 21.00 19.68 3.87
C GLY A 108 20.06 18.54 4.26
N LYS A 109 18.90 18.49 3.59
CA LYS A 109 17.81 17.55 3.89
C LYS A 109 18.26 16.09 4.00
N ARG A 110 19.09 15.62 3.05
CA ARG A 110 19.59 14.23 3.02
C ARG A 110 20.48 13.90 4.21
N ARG A 111 21.39 14.81 4.58
CA ARG A 111 22.30 14.62 5.74
C ARG A 111 21.54 14.69 7.05
N PHE A 112 20.56 15.59 7.16
CA PHE A 112 19.66 15.64 8.31
C PHE A 112 18.86 14.35 8.45
N ALA A 113 18.26 13.86 7.37
CA ALA A 113 17.51 12.60 7.37
C ALA A 113 18.39 11.40 7.78
N SER A 114 19.59 11.29 7.19
CA SER A 114 20.55 10.23 7.55
C SER A 114 21.04 10.33 9.00
N PHE A 115 21.10 11.54 9.56
CA PHE A 115 21.50 11.76 10.94
C PHE A 115 20.40 11.36 11.93
N VAL A 116 19.14 11.65 11.60
CA VAL A 116 18.01 11.44 12.51
C VAL A 116 17.41 10.05 12.35
N GLN A 117 17.20 9.58 11.13
CA GLN A 117 16.59 8.27 10.89
C GLN A 117 17.56 7.15 11.25
N LEU A 118 17.03 6.10 11.88
CA LEU A 118 17.77 4.91 12.26
C LEU A 118 16.89 3.70 12.01
N TYR A 119 17.42 2.72 11.29
CA TYR A 119 16.70 1.50 10.95
C TYR A 119 17.46 0.28 11.44
N PHE A 120 16.71 -0.73 11.86
CA PHE A 120 17.23 -2.04 12.23
C PHE A 120 16.55 -3.12 11.40
N ILE A 121 17.33 -4.11 10.98
CA ILE A 121 16.79 -5.36 10.41
C ILE A 121 16.83 -6.45 11.48
N VAL A 122 15.73 -7.20 11.59
CA VAL A 122 15.63 -8.32 12.51
C VAL A 122 16.52 -9.47 12.02
N THR A 123 17.48 -9.89 12.85
CA THR A 123 18.38 -11.02 12.57
C THR A 123 17.96 -12.30 13.29
N LYS A 124 17.07 -12.20 14.28
CA LYS A 124 16.44 -13.32 14.98
C LYS A 124 15.04 -12.90 15.43
N ALA A 125 14.05 -13.78 15.24
CA ALA A 125 12.66 -13.47 15.61
C ALA A 125 12.57 -13.05 17.08
N ILE A 126 11.85 -11.97 17.35
CA ILE A 126 11.75 -11.38 18.68
C ILE A 126 10.38 -10.74 18.93
N ALA A 127 9.96 -10.66 20.19
CA ALA A 127 8.71 -10.02 20.59
C ALA A 127 8.82 -8.48 20.53
N VAL A 128 7.76 -7.86 20.01
CA VAL A 128 7.42 -6.46 20.21
C VAL A 128 6.56 -6.39 21.48
N THR A 129 6.91 -5.52 22.42
CA THR A 129 6.16 -5.36 23.67
C THR A 129 5.60 -3.96 23.84
N SER A 130 4.54 -3.81 24.64
CA SER A 130 3.88 -2.51 24.88
C SER A 130 4.73 -1.52 25.68
N GLU A 131 5.60 -1.99 26.57
CA GLU A 131 6.39 -1.15 27.48
C GLU A 131 7.91 -1.45 27.41
N PHE A 132 8.72 -0.46 27.79
CA PHE A 132 10.18 -0.57 27.94
C PHE A 132 10.59 -1.51 29.07
N ASP A 133 9.84 -1.52 30.17
CA ASP A 133 10.06 -2.43 31.29
C ASP A 133 9.41 -3.79 30.97
N ILE A 134 10.22 -4.81 30.67
CA ILE A 134 9.75 -6.14 30.27
C ILE A 134 8.84 -6.76 31.34
N SER A 135 9.09 -6.48 32.62
CA SER A 135 8.32 -7.07 33.73
C SER A 135 6.84 -6.64 33.74
N LYS A 136 6.54 -5.49 33.12
CA LYS A 136 5.18 -4.95 33.00
C LYS A 136 4.61 -5.16 31.60
N ALA A 137 5.41 -5.67 30.68
CA ALA A 137 5.11 -5.58 29.26
C ALA A 137 4.26 -6.73 28.72
N LYS A 138 3.27 -6.38 27.91
CA LYS A 138 2.52 -7.36 27.11
C LYS A 138 3.22 -7.59 25.78
N THR A 139 3.24 -8.83 25.31
CA THR A 139 3.67 -9.12 23.94
C THR A 139 2.57 -8.69 22.99
N LEU A 140 2.88 -7.75 22.10
CA LEU A 140 1.95 -7.26 21.07
C LEU A 140 1.93 -8.21 19.86
N ARG A 141 3.12 -8.55 19.35
CA ARG A 141 3.34 -9.59 18.33
C ARG A 141 4.82 -9.97 18.27
N LYS A 142 5.16 -10.94 17.43
CA LYS A 142 6.55 -11.23 17.06
C LYS A 142 6.88 -10.51 15.74
N VAL A 143 8.12 -10.06 15.64
CA VAL A 143 8.75 -9.63 14.39
C VAL A 143 9.68 -10.73 13.91
N ASP A 144 9.67 -10.99 12.60
CA ASP A 144 10.37 -12.13 12.00
C ASP A 144 11.68 -11.71 11.34
N LEU A 145 12.52 -12.69 10.99
CA LEU A 145 13.79 -12.47 10.28
C LEU A 145 13.59 -11.59 9.04
N GLN A 146 14.50 -10.64 8.82
CA GLN A 146 14.49 -9.65 7.72
C GLN A 146 13.43 -8.55 7.81
N GLU A 147 12.59 -8.54 8.85
CA GLU A 147 11.67 -7.42 9.07
C GLU A 147 12.46 -6.15 9.43
N VAL A 148 12.11 -5.02 8.83
CA VAL A 148 12.78 -3.73 9.04
C VAL A 148 11.99 -2.87 10.02
N ILE A 149 12.69 -2.34 11.01
CA ILE A 149 12.16 -1.54 12.11
C ILE A 149 12.74 -0.13 12.01
N GLU A 150 11.88 0.87 11.88
CA GLU A 150 12.22 2.28 12.07
C GLU A 150 12.28 2.60 13.56
N VAL A 151 13.37 3.18 14.04
CA VAL A 151 13.50 3.58 15.44
C VAL A 151 12.77 4.90 15.67
N LEU A 152 11.82 4.90 16.62
CA LEU A 152 11.12 6.09 17.09
C LEU A 152 11.76 6.64 18.37
N GLU A 153 12.20 5.75 19.27
CA GLU A 153 12.88 6.11 20.52
C GLU A 153 14.05 5.17 20.81
N GLY A 154 15.11 5.74 21.38
CA GLY A 154 16.31 5.01 21.79
C GLY A 154 17.43 5.00 20.74
N PRO A 155 18.43 4.10 20.88
CA PRO A 155 18.48 3.00 21.85
C PRO A 155 18.57 3.44 23.32
N LEU A 156 17.88 2.72 24.21
CA LEU A 156 17.94 2.89 25.67
C LEU A 156 18.42 1.59 26.33
N THR A 157 19.22 1.70 27.38
CA THR A 157 19.70 0.53 28.13
C THR A 157 18.91 0.39 29.42
N ASP A 158 18.30 -0.79 29.62
CA ASP A 158 17.78 -1.22 30.90
C ASP A 158 18.95 -1.75 31.73
N GLU A 159 19.45 -0.92 32.66
CA GLU A 159 20.57 -1.28 33.51
C GLU A 159 20.27 -2.47 34.44
N LYS A 160 19.01 -2.69 34.81
CA LYS A 160 18.61 -3.80 35.69
C LYS A 160 18.73 -5.14 34.97
N LEU A 161 18.34 -5.17 33.70
CA LEU A 161 18.33 -6.38 32.88
C LEU A 161 19.56 -6.51 31.98
N GLY A 162 20.36 -5.45 31.84
CA GLY A 162 21.49 -5.39 30.91
C GLY A 162 21.05 -5.47 29.44
N LEU A 163 19.86 -4.93 29.12
CA LEU A 163 19.26 -5.03 27.79
C LEU A 163 19.26 -3.68 27.09
N THR A 164 19.65 -3.65 25.83
CA THR A 164 19.43 -2.46 24.99
C THR A 164 18.13 -2.64 24.21
N ARG A 165 17.22 -1.68 24.32
CA ARG A 165 15.91 -1.69 23.67
C ARG A 165 15.68 -0.41 22.87
N ILE A 166 14.84 -0.51 21.86
CA ILE A 166 14.31 0.62 21.07
C ILE A 166 12.79 0.58 21.12
N ARG A 167 12.15 1.74 21.02
CA ARG A 167 10.76 1.79 20.55
C ARG A 167 10.82 1.96 19.05
N GLY A 168 10.25 1.02 18.30
CA GLY A 168 10.30 1.03 16.85
C GLY A 168 8.93 0.84 16.23
N LYS A 169 8.82 1.27 14.97
CA LYS A 169 7.69 1.03 14.08
C LYS A 169 8.14 0.03 13.01
N SER A 170 7.45 -1.07 12.88
CA SER A 170 7.72 -2.00 11.78
C SER A 170 7.32 -1.37 10.45
N LEU A 171 8.22 -1.44 9.47
CA LEU A 171 7.88 -1.10 8.10
C LEU A 171 6.95 -2.13 7.48
N LEU A 172 6.86 -3.36 8.01
CA LEU A 172 5.96 -4.37 7.45
C LEU A 172 4.51 -3.95 7.61
N ASP A 173 4.07 -3.59 8.81
CA ASP A 173 2.65 -3.41 9.17
C ASP A 173 2.32 -2.13 9.95
N SER A 174 3.29 -1.23 10.10
CA SER A 174 3.17 0.00 10.90
C SER A 174 2.90 -0.24 12.40
N ALA A 175 3.06 -1.48 12.90
CA ALA A 175 2.92 -1.75 14.33
C ALA A 175 4.09 -1.14 15.12
N GLU A 176 3.76 -0.48 16.23
CA GLU A 176 4.73 0.15 17.12
C GLU A 176 4.88 -0.63 18.43
N GLY A 177 6.10 -0.62 18.97
CA GLY A 177 6.36 -1.06 20.34
C GLY A 177 7.84 -1.18 20.66
N TRP A 178 8.13 -1.72 21.85
CA TRP A 178 9.48 -1.90 22.35
C TRP A 178 10.08 -3.23 21.91
N ILE A 179 11.29 -3.18 21.37
CA ILE A 179 12.00 -4.35 20.83
C ILE A 179 13.42 -4.36 21.40
N THR A 180 13.90 -5.53 21.83
CA THR A 180 15.27 -5.69 22.32
C THR A 180 16.24 -5.78 21.15
N VAL A 181 17.23 -4.89 21.13
CA VAL A 181 18.30 -4.86 20.12
C VAL A 181 19.30 -5.98 20.38
N LYS A 182 19.75 -6.07 21.63
CA LYS A 182 20.79 -7.00 22.09
C LYS A 182 20.41 -7.55 23.47
N GLY A 183 20.43 -8.88 23.59
CA GLY A 183 20.15 -9.58 24.85
C GLY A 183 21.25 -9.39 25.90
N ASN A 184 20.98 -9.82 27.13
CA ASN A 184 21.88 -9.68 28.28
C ASN A 184 23.20 -10.46 28.09
N GLN A 185 23.16 -11.59 27.40
CA GLN A 185 24.35 -12.37 26.98
C GLN A 185 24.96 -11.88 25.66
N GLY A 186 24.58 -10.69 25.22
CA GLY A 186 25.12 -10.04 24.04
C GLY A 186 24.66 -10.58 22.69
N THR A 187 23.70 -11.51 22.66
CA THR A 187 23.12 -12.01 21.41
C THR A 187 22.37 -10.88 20.69
N PRO A 188 22.72 -10.55 19.43
CA PRO A 188 21.99 -9.56 18.65
C PRO A 188 20.69 -10.15 18.10
N PHE A 189 19.59 -9.41 18.28
CA PHE A 189 18.31 -9.69 17.65
C PHE A 189 18.02 -8.74 16.49
N LEU A 190 18.56 -7.52 16.60
CA LEU A 190 18.48 -6.49 15.58
C LEU A 190 19.90 -6.09 15.15
N LYS A 191 20.07 -5.80 13.87
CA LYS A 191 21.30 -5.21 13.31
C LYS A 191 20.95 -3.90 12.61
N GLU A 192 21.76 -2.87 12.83
CA GLU A 192 21.58 -1.58 12.14
C GLU A 192 21.63 -1.80 10.61
N THR A 193 20.72 -1.16 9.90
CA THR A 193 20.60 -1.22 8.44
C THR A 193 20.29 0.15 7.88
N GLU A 194 20.54 0.34 6.59
CA GLU A 194 20.09 1.53 5.88
C GLU A 194 18.58 1.49 5.64
N LYS A 195 18.00 2.67 5.37
CA LYS A 195 16.61 2.78 4.97
C LYS A 195 16.39 2.03 3.65
N PRO A 196 15.39 1.15 3.54
CA PRO A 196 15.13 0.45 2.29
C PRO A 196 14.60 1.40 1.21
N PHE A 197 15.15 1.27 0.01
CA PHE A 197 14.65 1.91 -1.20
C PHE A 197 14.25 0.82 -2.21
N TYR A 198 13.57 1.25 -3.27
CA TYR A 198 13.31 0.47 -4.46
C TYR A 198 13.60 1.34 -5.68
N THR A 199 13.99 0.71 -6.78
CA THR A 199 14.21 1.35 -8.07
C THR A 199 13.37 0.66 -9.13
N VAL A 200 12.74 1.45 -10.01
CA VAL A 200 12.10 0.91 -11.22
C VAL A 200 13.20 0.50 -12.20
N ALA A 201 13.33 -0.79 -12.49
CA ALA A 201 14.37 -1.36 -13.35
C ALA A 201 13.85 -1.92 -14.69
N GLY A 202 12.53 -2.09 -14.85
CA GLY A 202 11.92 -2.53 -16.09
C GLY A 202 11.67 -1.38 -17.08
N THR A 203 11.49 -1.73 -18.37
CA THR A 203 11.09 -0.76 -19.41
C THR A 203 9.62 -0.36 -19.31
N ASP A 204 8.79 -1.21 -18.71
CA ASP A 204 7.37 -0.97 -18.51
C ASP A 204 7.16 -0.01 -17.33
N GLU A 205 6.27 0.96 -17.50
CA GLU A 205 5.91 1.89 -16.43
C GLU A 205 5.25 1.14 -15.25
N VAL A 206 5.54 1.59 -14.02
CA VAL A 206 4.98 1.04 -12.79
C VAL A 206 3.89 1.99 -12.27
N PRO A 207 2.62 1.56 -12.19
CA PRO A 207 1.57 2.40 -11.63
C PRO A 207 1.79 2.68 -10.13
N LEU A 208 1.72 3.95 -9.75
CA LEU A 208 1.62 4.40 -8.37
C LEU A 208 0.16 4.73 -8.05
N SER A 209 -0.46 4.00 -7.12
CA SER A 209 -1.88 4.20 -6.76
C SER A 209 -2.03 4.88 -5.41
N ALA A 210 -3.10 5.65 -5.21
CA ALA A 210 -3.31 6.36 -3.94
C ALA A 210 -3.54 5.40 -2.75
N ASN A 211 -4.23 4.28 -2.96
CA ASN A 211 -4.65 3.37 -1.87
C ASN A 211 -4.13 1.94 -2.05
N ALA A 212 -4.08 1.23 -0.92
CA ALA A 212 -3.68 -0.18 -0.80
C ALA A 212 -4.64 -1.18 -1.49
N THR A 213 -5.72 -0.68 -2.12
CA THR A 213 -6.88 -1.35 -2.74
C THR A 213 -7.88 -2.11 -1.85
N LYS A 214 -9.18 -1.79 -2.06
CA LYS A 214 -10.32 -2.72 -1.95
C LYS A 214 -11.37 -2.52 -3.06
N THR A 215 -11.31 -1.49 -3.90
CA THR A 215 -12.23 -1.22 -5.02
C THR A 215 -11.54 -0.43 -6.14
N VAL A 216 -12.09 -0.43 -7.36
CA VAL A 216 -11.56 0.34 -8.51
C VAL A 216 -11.66 1.84 -8.22
N ALA A 217 -12.69 2.29 -7.51
CA ALA A 217 -12.80 3.68 -7.02
C ALA A 217 -11.64 4.10 -6.09
N GLY A 218 -10.96 3.14 -5.45
CA GLY A 218 -9.75 3.37 -4.64
C GLY A 218 -8.45 3.18 -5.40
N SER A 219 -8.48 2.70 -6.65
CA SER A 219 -7.31 2.36 -7.45
C SER A 219 -6.79 3.50 -8.34
N THR A 220 -7.27 4.74 -8.14
CA THR A 220 -6.90 5.89 -8.97
C THR A 220 -5.37 5.99 -9.06
N PRO A 221 -4.78 5.79 -10.27
CA PRO A 221 -3.36 5.96 -10.46
C PRO A 221 -3.03 7.43 -10.24
N LEU A 222 -2.12 7.69 -9.29
CA LEU A 222 -1.56 9.01 -9.07
C LEU A 222 -0.67 9.40 -10.24
N ARG A 223 0.18 8.47 -10.66
CA ARG A 223 1.08 8.60 -11.81
C ARG A 223 1.71 7.25 -12.17
N SER A 224 2.28 7.21 -13.36
CA SER A 224 3.16 6.13 -13.80
C SER A 224 4.61 6.45 -13.42
N LEU A 225 5.32 5.47 -12.87
CA LEU A 225 6.74 5.55 -12.56
C LEU A 225 7.58 4.98 -13.70
N LYS A 226 8.68 5.66 -14.02
CA LYS A 226 9.54 5.36 -15.16
C LYS A 226 10.83 4.67 -14.71
N LEU A 227 11.52 4.05 -15.68
CA LEU A 227 12.85 3.46 -15.50
C LEU A 227 13.79 4.43 -14.75
N GLY A 228 14.46 3.92 -13.72
CA GLY A 228 15.43 4.65 -12.91
C GLY A 228 14.82 5.48 -11.77
N GLU A 229 13.50 5.56 -11.65
CA GLU A 229 12.89 6.26 -10.52
C GLU A 229 13.09 5.49 -9.21
N VAL A 230 13.52 6.23 -8.19
CA VAL A 230 13.84 5.72 -6.86
C VAL A 230 12.69 6.03 -5.90
N MET A 231 12.35 5.04 -5.09
CA MET A 231 11.23 5.01 -4.18
C MET A 231 11.72 4.64 -2.78
N GLU A 232 11.42 5.45 -1.79
CA GLU A 232 11.64 5.16 -0.38
C GLU A 232 10.54 4.24 0.14
N LEU A 233 10.88 3.14 0.82
CA LEU A 233 9.89 2.28 1.45
C LEU A 233 9.29 2.95 2.69
N ILE A 234 7.96 3.06 2.73
CA ILE A 234 7.20 3.52 3.90
C ILE A 234 6.55 2.35 4.63
N GLU A 235 5.88 1.47 3.89
CA GLU A 235 5.14 0.33 4.46
C GLU A 235 5.17 -0.89 3.52
N GLY A 236 5.18 -2.09 4.09
CA GLY A 236 5.32 -3.36 3.39
C GLY A 236 6.79 -3.76 3.17
N PRO A 237 7.08 -4.59 2.16
CA PRO A 237 6.14 -5.21 1.25
C PRO A 237 5.21 -6.23 1.94
N LYS A 238 3.90 -6.17 1.66
CA LYS A 238 2.89 -7.13 2.16
C LYS A 238 2.34 -7.98 1.03
N LYS A 239 2.06 -9.25 1.32
CA LYS A 239 1.32 -10.14 0.43
C LYS A 239 -0.16 -9.79 0.49
N GLU A 240 -0.71 -9.30 -0.61
CA GLU A 240 -2.13 -9.02 -0.80
C GLU A 240 -2.75 -10.15 -1.60
N SER A 241 -3.82 -10.74 -1.06
CA SER A 241 -4.59 -11.78 -1.76
C SER A 241 -5.93 -11.20 -2.19
N PHE A 242 -6.38 -11.60 -3.38
CA PHE A 242 -7.64 -11.10 -3.95
C PHE A 242 -8.73 -12.17 -3.86
N ALA A 243 -9.98 -11.72 -3.88
CA ALA A 243 -11.10 -12.64 -4.08
C ALA A 243 -11.01 -13.25 -5.49
N ASN A 244 -11.65 -14.41 -5.67
CA ASN A 244 -11.83 -14.95 -7.01
C ASN A 244 -12.65 -13.96 -7.84
N GLY A 245 -12.14 -13.62 -9.02
CA GLY A 245 -12.94 -12.97 -10.05
C GLY A 245 -14.01 -13.95 -10.52
N LEU A 246 -15.09 -13.42 -11.08
CA LEU A 246 -16.16 -14.21 -11.65
C LEU A 246 -16.30 -13.83 -13.12
N ARG A 247 -16.16 -14.82 -14.01
CA ARG A 247 -16.19 -14.60 -15.46
C ARG A 247 -17.16 -15.54 -16.15
N ALA A 248 -17.77 -15.07 -17.21
CA ALA A 248 -18.67 -15.86 -18.03
C ALA A 248 -18.26 -15.73 -19.50
N ARG A 249 -18.53 -16.78 -20.27
CA ARG A 249 -18.43 -16.73 -21.73
C ARG A 249 -19.79 -16.44 -22.28
N GLY A 250 -19.92 -15.43 -23.12
CA GLY A 250 -21.18 -15.05 -23.71
C GLY A 250 -21.05 -14.66 -25.17
N LYS A 251 -22.19 -14.65 -25.85
CA LYS A 251 -22.40 -14.06 -27.16
C LYS A 251 -23.07 -12.70 -26.95
N ALA A 252 -22.43 -11.64 -27.41
CA ALA A 252 -23.03 -10.31 -27.31
C ALA A 252 -24.20 -10.16 -28.28
N SER A 253 -25.29 -9.55 -27.81
CA SER A 253 -26.52 -9.41 -28.60
C SER A 253 -26.42 -8.35 -29.69
N SER A 254 -25.49 -7.40 -29.57
CA SER A 254 -25.30 -6.29 -30.51
C SER A 254 -24.68 -6.72 -31.84
N ASP A 255 -23.71 -7.64 -31.81
CA ASP A 255 -22.90 -8.03 -32.97
C ASP A 255 -22.66 -9.53 -33.10
N GLY A 256 -23.12 -10.32 -32.12
CA GLY A 256 -22.97 -11.77 -32.12
C GLY A 256 -21.55 -12.27 -31.82
N ILE A 257 -20.60 -11.41 -31.47
CA ILE A 257 -19.23 -11.81 -31.12
C ILE A 257 -19.25 -12.57 -29.79
N MET A 258 -18.49 -13.66 -29.73
CA MET A 258 -18.40 -14.54 -28.57
C MET A 258 -17.07 -14.40 -27.85
N GLY A 259 -17.11 -14.27 -26.53
CA GLY A 259 -15.91 -14.18 -25.70
C GLY A 259 -16.21 -14.25 -24.21
N TRP A 260 -15.15 -14.21 -23.42
CA TRP A 260 -15.19 -14.11 -21.97
C TRP A 260 -15.32 -12.65 -21.53
N PHE A 261 -16.21 -12.39 -20.60
CA PHE A 261 -16.42 -11.08 -19.99
C PHE A 261 -16.38 -11.19 -18.46
N THR A 262 -16.21 -10.07 -17.79
CA THR A 262 -16.12 -10.00 -16.33
C THR A 262 -17.51 -9.81 -15.76
N VAL A 263 -17.94 -10.75 -14.91
CA VAL A 263 -19.16 -10.60 -14.09
C VAL A 263 -18.79 -9.86 -12.82
N ARG A 264 -17.73 -10.31 -12.15
CA ARG A 264 -17.12 -9.66 -10.98
C ARG A 264 -15.60 -9.69 -11.09
N ASP A 265 -14.92 -8.61 -10.75
CA ASP A 265 -13.46 -8.60 -10.74
C ASP A 265 -12.87 -9.09 -9.41
N LYS A 266 -11.53 -9.11 -9.34
CA LYS A 266 -10.76 -9.51 -8.16
C LYS A 266 -10.91 -8.55 -6.95
N LEU A 267 -11.41 -7.34 -7.19
CA LEU A 267 -11.70 -6.33 -6.18
C LEU A 267 -13.16 -6.40 -5.71
N GLY A 268 -13.94 -7.34 -6.25
CA GLY A 268 -15.35 -7.52 -5.91
C GLY A 268 -16.31 -6.61 -6.66
N GLU A 269 -15.84 -5.83 -7.64
CA GLU A 269 -16.71 -4.97 -8.43
C GLU A 269 -17.49 -5.78 -9.46
N THR A 270 -18.81 -5.54 -9.51
CA THR A 270 -19.70 -6.17 -10.49
C THR A 270 -19.68 -5.35 -11.79
N PHE A 271 -19.34 -6.04 -12.88
CA PHE A 271 -19.23 -5.49 -14.22
C PHE A 271 -20.43 -5.86 -15.09
N ALA A 272 -21.06 -7.01 -14.81
CA ALA A 272 -22.30 -7.43 -15.43
C ALA A 272 -23.15 -8.19 -14.41
N GLU A 273 -24.47 -8.07 -14.52
CA GLU A 273 -25.43 -8.79 -13.68
C GLU A 273 -26.38 -9.61 -14.53
N ALA A 274 -26.87 -10.73 -13.98
CA ALA A 274 -27.87 -11.54 -14.64
C ALA A 274 -29.17 -10.74 -14.75
N ASP A 275 -29.77 -10.72 -15.95
CA ASP A 275 -31.08 -10.11 -16.15
C ASP A 275 -32.17 -11.04 -15.59
N LEU A 276 -32.54 -10.79 -14.34
CA LEU A 276 -33.61 -11.51 -13.65
C LEU A 276 -35.01 -11.20 -14.20
N LYS A 277 -35.13 -10.30 -15.18
CA LYS A 277 -36.43 -9.90 -15.71
C LYS A 277 -36.89 -10.75 -16.88
N LEU A 278 -36.03 -11.54 -17.53
CA LEU A 278 -36.45 -12.32 -18.69
C LEU A 278 -36.88 -13.73 -18.30
N TYR A 279 -38.06 -14.14 -18.74
CA TYR A 279 -38.59 -15.48 -18.51
C TYR A 279 -38.88 -16.17 -19.84
N THR A 280 -38.67 -17.48 -19.90
CA THR A 280 -39.10 -18.34 -21.01
C THR A 280 -40.10 -19.36 -20.49
N CYS A 281 -41.18 -19.56 -21.23
CA CYS A 281 -42.12 -20.62 -20.93
C CYS A 281 -41.47 -21.98 -21.23
N VAL A 282 -41.44 -22.87 -20.25
CA VAL A 282 -40.96 -24.25 -20.39
C VAL A 282 -42.13 -25.25 -20.51
N SER A 283 -43.35 -24.78 -20.24
CA SER A 283 -44.60 -25.49 -20.48
C SER A 283 -45.64 -24.51 -21.03
N ALA A 284 -46.68 -25.03 -21.69
CA ALA A 284 -47.79 -24.20 -22.13
C ALA A 284 -48.54 -23.63 -20.91
N VAL A 285 -48.78 -22.31 -20.91
CA VAL A 285 -49.39 -21.62 -19.76
C VAL A 285 -50.35 -20.53 -20.23
N ALA A 286 -51.48 -20.39 -19.53
CA ALA A 286 -52.42 -19.29 -19.75
C ALA A 286 -51.91 -18.02 -19.07
N MET A 287 -51.93 -16.91 -19.82
CA MET A 287 -51.70 -15.56 -19.32
C MET A 287 -53.05 -14.93 -19.02
N THR A 288 -53.27 -14.48 -17.79
CA THR A 288 -54.54 -13.89 -17.33
C THR A 288 -54.42 -12.38 -17.10
N SER A 289 -55.54 -11.66 -17.10
CA SER A 289 -55.58 -10.21 -16.93
C SER A 289 -55.26 -9.75 -15.50
N ALA A 290 -55.50 -10.60 -14.49
CA ALA A 290 -55.22 -10.32 -13.08
C ALA A 290 -54.47 -11.47 -12.38
N LEU A 291 -54.04 -11.22 -11.13
CA LEU A 291 -53.28 -12.18 -10.33
C LEU A 291 -54.10 -13.45 -10.03
N GLU A 292 -55.44 -13.38 -9.95
CA GLU A 292 -56.27 -14.56 -9.73
C GLU A 292 -56.32 -15.49 -10.96
N ILE A 293 -56.21 -16.80 -10.78
CA ILE A 293 -56.30 -17.82 -11.87
C ILE A 293 -57.66 -17.77 -12.57
N LYS A 294 -58.72 -17.35 -11.87
CA LYS A 294 -60.08 -17.26 -12.40
C LYS A 294 -60.34 -16.00 -13.24
N SER A 295 -59.36 -15.11 -13.39
CA SER A 295 -59.48 -13.93 -14.25
C SER A 295 -59.39 -14.27 -15.74
N ASP A 296 -59.76 -13.32 -16.59
CA ASP A 296 -59.85 -13.52 -18.04
C ASP A 296 -58.49 -13.92 -18.65
N ILE A 297 -58.50 -14.94 -19.50
CA ILE A 297 -57.30 -15.36 -20.25
C ILE A 297 -57.07 -14.37 -21.39
N VAL A 298 -56.00 -13.59 -21.29
CA VAL A 298 -55.60 -12.62 -22.32
C VAL A 298 -54.74 -13.24 -23.42
N LYS A 299 -54.02 -14.33 -23.12
CA LYS A 299 -53.20 -15.05 -24.10
C LYS A 299 -52.87 -16.47 -23.62
N LYS A 300 -52.58 -17.40 -24.54
CA LYS A 300 -51.94 -18.68 -24.23
C LYS A 300 -50.50 -18.66 -24.74
N LEU A 301 -49.56 -18.95 -23.87
CA LEU A 301 -48.13 -19.03 -24.19
C LEU A 301 -47.72 -20.48 -24.42
N SER A 302 -46.87 -20.69 -25.40
CA SER A 302 -46.28 -22.00 -25.74
C SER A 302 -44.87 -22.12 -25.20
N VAL A 303 -44.34 -23.35 -25.17
CA VAL A 303 -42.93 -23.60 -24.85
C VAL A 303 -42.03 -22.74 -25.77
N GLY A 304 -41.11 -22.01 -25.18
CA GLY A 304 -40.20 -21.09 -25.87
C GLY A 304 -40.72 -19.66 -26.05
N ASP A 305 -41.97 -19.34 -25.67
CA ASP A 305 -42.42 -17.95 -25.62
C ASP A 305 -41.73 -17.21 -24.46
N THR A 306 -41.23 -16.01 -24.75
CA THR A 306 -40.50 -15.18 -23.79
C THR A 306 -41.31 -13.97 -23.35
N LEU A 307 -41.06 -13.53 -22.12
CA LEU A 307 -41.67 -12.34 -21.53
C LEU A 307 -40.70 -11.62 -20.59
N THR A 308 -40.87 -10.31 -20.49
CA THR A 308 -40.16 -9.45 -19.54
C THR A 308 -41.03 -9.25 -18.30
N LEU A 309 -40.50 -9.57 -17.13
CA LEU A 309 -41.08 -9.41 -15.81
C LEU A 309 -41.38 -7.92 -15.56
N GLU A 310 -42.62 -7.64 -15.19
CA GLU A 310 -43.07 -6.33 -14.71
C GLU A 310 -43.39 -6.37 -13.21
N GLU A 311 -43.93 -7.49 -12.70
CA GLU A 311 -44.35 -7.62 -11.30
C GLU A 311 -44.23 -9.07 -10.81
N GLY A 312 -43.91 -9.25 -9.53
CA GLY A 312 -43.75 -10.56 -8.88
C GLY A 312 -42.29 -10.99 -8.70
N PRO A 313 -42.02 -12.22 -8.23
CA PRO A 313 -43.00 -13.29 -7.99
C PRO A 313 -43.97 -12.97 -6.85
N ALA A 314 -45.26 -13.25 -7.08
CA ALA A 314 -46.33 -13.14 -6.09
C ALA A 314 -47.00 -14.52 -5.89
N GLU A 315 -47.38 -14.84 -4.65
CA GLU A 315 -48.19 -16.02 -4.39
C GLU A 315 -49.68 -15.68 -4.60
N GLU A 316 -50.41 -16.59 -5.23
CA GLU A 316 -51.87 -16.56 -5.26
C GLU A 316 -52.40 -17.52 -4.17
N PRO A 317 -52.80 -17.02 -2.99
CA PRO A 317 -53.05 -17.88 -1.83
C PRO A 317 -54.23 -18.83 -2.02
N SER A 318 -55.22 -18.45 -2.83
CA SER A 318 -56.40 -19.26 -3.15
C SER A 318 -56.08 -20.53 -3.96
N ALA A 319 -54.96 -20.53 -4.68
CA ALA A 319 -54.55 -21.63 -5.55
C ALA A 319 -53.20 -22.25 -5.16
N GLY A 320 -52.44 -21.60 -4.26
CA GLY A 320 -51.12 -22.06 -3.83
C GLY A 320 -50.09 -22.06 -4.95
N VAL A 321 -50.20 -21.13 -5.91
CA VAL A 321 -49.30 -21.01 -7.06
C VAL A 321 -48.45 -19.74 -6.97
N SER A 322 -47.24 -19.78 -7.53
CA SER A 322 -46.41 -18.60 -7.71
C SER A 322 -46.59 -18.05 -9.13
N ARG A 323 -46.84 -16.75 -9.24
CA ARG A 323 -47.15 -16.07 -10.49
C ARG A 323 -46.27 -14.85 -10.69
N ILE A 324 -46.09 -14.48 -11.94
CA ILE A 324 -45.44 -13.23 -12.34
C ILE A 324 -46.32 -12.51 -13.35
N LYS A 325 -46.28 -11.18 -13.34
CA LYS A 325 -46.80 -10.35 -14.41
C LYS A 325 -45.67 -10.06 -15.37
N GLY A 326 -45.90 -10.27 -16.65
CA GLY A 326 -44.90 -9.93 -17.64
C GLY A 326 -45.47 -9.54 -18.98
N LYS A 327 -44.65 -8.86 -19.74
CA LYS A 327 -44.91 -8.40 -21.10
C LYS A 327 -44.28 -9.35 -22.09
N THR A 328 -45.09 -9.97 -22.93
CA THR A 328 -44.63 -10.89 -23.99
C THR A 328 -43.70 -10.18 -24.99
N SER A 329 -42.61 -10.84 -25.38
CA SER A 329 -41.60 -10.23 -26.26
C SER A 329 -42.04 -10.10 -27.72
N LYS A 330 -43.00 -10.92 -28.19
CA LYS A 330 -43.42 -10.96 -29.60
C LYS A 330 -44.43 -9.85 -29.96
N ASP A 331 -45.39 -9.59 -29.08
CA ASP A 331 -46.55 -8.73 -29.36
C ASP A 331 -46.89 -7.78 -28.21
N GLY A 332 -46.09 -7.76 -27.13
CA GLY A 332 -46.20 -6.76 -26.08
C GLY A 332 -47.44 -6.89 -25.18
N VAL A 333 -48.16 -8.01 -25.27
CA VAL A 333 -49.30 -8.34 -24.39
C VAL A 333 -48.80 -8.51 -22.96
N VAL A 334 -49.44 -7.82 -22.03
CA VAL A 334 -49.14 -7.85 -20.59
C VAL A 334 -50.16 -8.71 -19.88
N GLY A 335 -49.70 -9.58 -18.99
CA GLY A 335 -50.58 -10.34 -18.11
C GLY A 335 -49.84 -11.22 -17.12
N TRP A 336 -50.60 -11.91 -16.28
CA TRP A 336 -50.10 -12.79 -15.23
C TRP A 336 -49.98 -14.22 -15.72
N ILE A 337 -48.82 -14.83 -15.53
CA ILE A 337 -48.60 -16.25 -15.79
C ILE A 337 -48.18 -16.97 -14.52
N THR A 338 -48.51 -18.24 -14.41
CA THR A 338 -47.97 -19.10 -13.35
C THR A 338 -46.53 -19.46 -13.71
N VAL A 339 -45.60 -19.26 -12.77
CA VAL A 339 -44.20 -19.72 -12.90
C VAL A 339 -44.01 -21.08 -12.25
N LYS A 340 -44.66 -21.31 -11.10
CA LYS A 340 -44.61 -22.57 -10.36
C LYS A 340 -45.99 -22.92 -9.81
N GLY A 341 -46.51 -24.09 -10.20
CA GLY A 341 -47.77 -24.63 -9.71
C GLY A 341 -47.67 -25.18 -8.28
N ASN A 342 -48.82 -25.45 -7.67
CA ASN A 342 -48.95 -25.98 -6.30
C ASN A 342 -48.27 -27.36 -6.10
N ALA A 343 -48.23 -28.18 -7.16
CA ALA A 343 -47.54 -29.47 -7.17
C ALA A 343 -46.03 -29.36 -7.52
N GLY A 344 -45.50 -28.13 -7.65
CA GLY A 344 -44.09 -27.87 -7.98
C GLY A 344 -43.77 -27.82 -9.47
N THR A 345 -44.73 -28.09 -10.36
CA THR A 345 -44.55 -27.98 -11.82
C THR A 345 -44.12 -26.58 -12.22
N VAL A 346 -43.01 -26.46 -12.94
CA VAL A 346 -42.47 -25.20 -13.44
C VAL A 346 -43.02 -24.94 -14.84
N PHE A 347 -43.61 -23.76 -15.04
CA PHE A 347 -44.24 -23.36 -16.30
C PHE A 347 -43.43 -22.31 -17.04
N ALA A 348 -42.71 -21.46 -16.31
CA ALA A 348 -41.77 -20.51 -16.87
C ALA A 348 -40.54 -20.38 -15.96
N GLU A 349 -39.37 -20.31 -16.58
CA GLU A 349 -38.08 -20.20 -15.91
C GLU A 349 -37.43 -18.87 -16.27
N ASN A 350 -36.72 -18.27 -15.32
CA ASN A 350 -35.90 -17.12 -15.62
C ASN A 350 -34.80 -17.52 -16.60
N ILE A 351 -34.60 -16.73 -17.64
CA ILE A 351 -33.50 -16.86 -18.59
C ILE A 351 -32.24 -16.31 -17.92
N ALA A 352 -31.75 -16.99 -16.89
CA ALA A 352 -30.53 -16.64 -16.13
C ALA A 352 -29.25 -16.66 -16.98
N LYS A 353 -29.39 -16.87 -18.29
CA LYS A 353 -28.34 -16.83 -19.30
C LYS A 353 -28.23 -15.48 -20.00
N GLN A 354 -28.96 -14.43 -19.61
CA GLN A 354 -28.73 -13.08 -20.13
C GLN A 354 -28.08 -12.22 -19.07
N TYR A 355 -27.02 -11.50 -19.44
CA TYR A 355 -26.29 -10.60 -18.55
C TYR A 355 -26.27 -9.20 -19.16
N THR A 356 -26.55 -8.20 -18.35
CA THR A 356 -26.46 -6.79 -18.75
C THR A 356 -25.17 -6.19 -18.22
N VAL A 357 -24.44 -5.52 -19.10
CA VAL A 357 -23.20 -4.83 -18.78
C VAL A 357 -23.52 -3.59 -17.96
N LEU A 358 -22.98 -3.51 -16.75
CA LEU A 358 -23.12 -2.37 -15.86
C LEU A 358 -21.95 -1.38 -15.98
N ARG A 359 -20.80 -1.86 -16.48
CA ARG A 359 -19.56 -1.09 -16.61
C ARG A 359 -18.85 -1.50 -17.89
N ALA A 360 -18.33 -0.53 -18.64
CA ALA A 360 -17.57 -0.82 -19.84
C ALA A 360 -16.38 -1.75 -19.54
N MET A 361 -16.20 -2.79 -20.36
CA MET A 361 -15.19 -3.83 -20.12
C MET A 361 -14.75 -4.52 -21.41
N PRO A 362 -13.56 -5.13 -21.45
CA PRO A 362 -13.15 -5.90 -22.61
C PRO A 362 -13.87 -7.26 -22.68
N LEU A 363 -14.38 -7.60 -23.87
CA LEU A 363 -14.71 -8.97 -24.26
C LEU A 363 -13.41 -9.66 -24.72
N GLN A 364 -13.07 -10.79 -24.12
CA GLN A 364 -11.75 -11.42 -24.27
C GLN A 364 -11.83 -12.84 -24.83
N LYS A 365 -10.76 -13.31 -25.46
CA LYS A 365 -10.73 -14.65 -26.10
C LYS A 365 -10.70 -15.82 -25.09
N ALA A 366 -10.13 -15.64 -23.90
CA ALA A 366 -9.89 -16.69 -22.90
C ALA A 366 -10.35 -16.30 -21.49
N LEU A 367 -10.52 -17.31 -20.63
CA LEU A 367 -10.97 -17.16 -19.25
C LEU A 367 -10.03 -16.28 -18.41
N GLY A 368 -8.70 -16.41 -18.54
CA GLY A 368 -7.76 -15.59 -17.79
C GLY A 368 -7.71 -14.14 -18.29
N SER A 369 -8.08 -13.17 -17.46
CA SER A 369 -8.22 -11.75 -17.82
C SER A 369 -6.88 -11.06 -18.05
N ALA A 370 -5.84 -11.40 -17.28
CA ALA A 370 -4.58 -10.67 -17.27
C ALA A 370 -3.78 -10.75 -18.58
N ALA A 371 -3.89 -11.85 -19.33
CA ALA A 371 -3.12 -12.08 -20.55
C ALA A 371 -3.99 -12.44 -21.78
N SER A 372 -5.32 -12.42 -21.64
CA SER A 372 -6.19 -12.75 -22.77
C SER A 372 -6.29 -11.58 -23.75
N PRO A 373 -6.11 -11.81 -25.06
CA PRO A 373 -6.39 -10.81 -26.08
C PRO A 373 -7.82 -10.27 -25.98
N THR A 374 -7.95 -8.94 -26.08
CA THR A 374 -9.23 -8.24 -26.19
C THR A 374 -9.77 -8.38 -27.61
N LEU A 375 -10.98 -8.91 -27.73
CA LEU A 375 -11.72 -8.98 -29.00
C LEU A 375 -12.36 -7.63 -29.33
N ARG A 376 -13.01 -7.00 -28.33
CA ARG A 376 -13.54 -5.64 -28.38
C ARG A 376 -13.94 -5.14 -27.00
N GLN A 377 -14.37 -3.89 -26.90
CA GLN A 377 -15.03 -3.35 -25.71
C GLN A 377 -16.54 -3.65 -25.73
N LEU A 378 -17.08 -3.93 -24.55
CA LEU A 378 -18.51 -3.98 -24.25
C LEU A 378 -18.92 -2.68 -23.59
N GLU A 379 -20.04 -2.11 -24.01
CA GLU A 379 -20.54 -0.83 -23.48
C GLU A 379 -21.60 -1.03 -22.39
N VAL A 380 -21.79 -0.02 -21.54
CA VAL A 380 -22.83 -0.04 -20.51
C VAL A 380 -24.22 -0.22 -21.14
N GLY A 381 -25.02 -1.14 -20.58
CA GLY A 381 -26.35 -1.51 -21.07
C GLY A 381 -26.35 -2.61 -22.13
N GLU A 382 -25.18 -3.03 -22.63
CA GLU A 382 -25.08 -4.12 -23.59
C GLU A 382 -25.49 -5.47 -22.96
N VAL A 383 -26.19 -6.31 -23.72
CA VAL A 383 -26.69 -7.62 -23.24
C VAL A 383 -25.87 -8.75 -23.85
N LEU A 384 -25.48 -9.73 -23.03
CA LEU A 384 -24.79 -10.94 -23.45
C LEU A 384 -25.60 -12.18 -23.10
N GLN A 385 -25.75 -13.08 -24.07
CA GLN A 385 -26.22 -14.43 -23.83
C GLN A 385 -25.06 -15.30 -23.33
N VAL A 386 -25.07 -15.67 -22.06
CA VAL A 386 -24.11 -16.60 -21.43
C VAL A 386 -24.25 -18.00 -22.00
N LEU A 387 -23.13 -18.50 -22.50
CA LEU A 387 -22.94 -19.84 -23.05
C LEU A 387 -22.23 -20.74 -22.03
N GLU A 388 -21.38 -20.18 -21.17
CA GLU A 388 -20.57 -20.91 -20.20
C GLU A 388 -20.31 -20.05 -18.95
N GLY A 389 -20.38 -20.68 -17.77
CA GLY A 389 -20.15 -20.00 -16.49
C GLY A 389 -21.42 -19.40 -15.87
N PRO A 390 -21.28 -18.57 -14.81
CA PRO A 390 -20.03 -17.96 -14.36
C PRO A 390 -19.02 -18.95 -13.75
N LYS A 391 -17.72 -18.69 -13.92
CA LYS A 391 -16.59 -19.46 -13.41
C LYS A 391 -15.63 -18.58 -12.62
N ASP A 392 -15.02 -19.18 -11.61
CA ASP A 392 -14.00 -18.51 -10.81
C ASP A 392 -12.72 -18.29 -11.64
N GLU A 393 -12.23 -17.05 -11.60
CA GLU A 393 -10.88 -16.69 -11.99
C GLU A 393 -10.05 -16.51 -10.71
N VAL A 394 -9.12 -17.43 -10.49
CA VAL A 394 -8.21 -17.35 -9.34
C VAL A 394 -7.09 -16.35 -9.65
N HIS A 395 -6.93 -15.36 -8.78
CA HIS A 395 -5.87 -14.37 -8.90
C HIS A 395 -4.69 -14.73 -8.00
N GLN A 396 -3.48 -14.66 -8.55
CA GLN A 396 -2.27 -14.83 -7.77
C GLN A 396 -2.12 -13.66 -6.78
N PRO A 397 -1.70 -13.92 -5.53
CA PRO A 397 -1.38 -12.87 -4.59
C PRO A 397 -0.31 -11.93 -5.14
N GLU A 398 -0.45 -10.64 -4.86
CA GLU A 398 0.50 -9.62 -5.26
C GLU A 398 1.31 -9.15 -4.05
N LEU A 399 2.56 -8.75 -4.28
CA LEU A 399 3.38 -8.11 -3.27
C LEU A 399 3.24 -6.60 -3.42
N ARG A 400 2.74 -5.90 -2.40
CA ARG A 400 2.54 -4.44 -2.45
C ARG A 400 3.29 -3.70 -1.37
N ALA A 401 3.80 -2.54 -1.72
CA ALA A 401 4.48 -1.64 -0.79
C ALA A 401 3.93 -0.22 -0.94
N LYS A 402 3.79 0.47 0.19
CA LYS A 402 3.62 1.92 0.23
C LYS A 402 5.00 2.55 0.14
N VAL A 403 5.15 3.48 -0.79
CA VAL A 403 6.43 4.12 -1.10
C VAL A 403 6.27 5.63 -1.23
N ARG A 404 7.39 6.35 -1.11
CA ARG A 404 7.53 7.76 -1.45
C ARG A 404 8.51 7.93 -2.59
N VAL A 405 8.09 8.55 -3.68
CA VAL A 405 8.96 8.82 -4.83
C VAL A 405 9.98 9.89 -4.46
N VAL A 406 11.27 9.63 -4.67
CA VAL A 406 12.35 10.55 -4.23
C VAL A 406 12.38 11.84 -5.04
N SER A 407 11.99 11.80 -6.32
CA SER A 407 12.07 12.94 -7.24
C SER A 407 11.03 14.03 -6.95
N ASP A 408 9.81 13.66 -6.54
CA ASP A 408 8.70 14.59 -6.35
C ASP A 408 8.01 14.50 -4.98
N GLY A 409 8.37 13.51 -4.15
CA GLY A 409 7.80 13.30 -2.82
C GLY A 409 6.41 12.65 -2.81
N THR A 410 5.87 12.23 -3.96
CA THR A 410 4.55 11.59 -4.05
C THR A 410 4.54 10.27 -3.29
N GLU A 411 3.57 10.09 -2.40
CA GLU A 411 3.34 8.84 -1.70
C GLU A 411 2.23 8.02 -2.35
N GLY A 412 2.42 6.72 -2.47
CA GLY A 412 1.41 5.81 -2.98
C GLY A 412 1.82 4.36 -2.86
N TRP A 413 1.00 3.47 -3.42
CA TRP A 413 1.18 2.03 -3.41
C TRP A 413 1.63 1.53 -4.77
N VAL A 414 2.68 0.70 -4.76
CA VAL A 414 3.19 0.00 -5.93
C VAL A 414 3.06 -1.50 -5.74
N THR A 415 2.87 -2.22 -6.85
CA THR A 415 2.97 -3.67 -6.87
C THR A 415 4.38 -4.05 -7.29
N ILE A 416 5.09 -4.76 -6.41
CA ILE A 416 6.44 -5.25 -6.64
C ILE A 416 6.37 -6.52 -7.47
N LYS A 417 6.75 -6.41 -8.76
CA LYS A 417 6.76 -7.52 -9.72
C LYS A 417 8.19 -7.85 -10.15
N GLY A 418 8.78 -8.88 -9.56
CA GLY A 418 10.05 -9.46 -10.00
C GLY A 418 11.13 -8.41 -10.31
N ALA A 419 11.65 -8.42 -11.54
CA ALA A 419 12.71 -7.52 -12.00
C ALA A 419 12.26 -6.08 -12.32
N GLN A 420 10.96 -5.77 -12.26
CA GLN A 420 10.45 -4.43 -12.62
C GLN A 420 10.71 -3.41 -11.48
N VAL A 421 10.62 -3.86 -10.23
CA VAL A 421 10.85 -3.05 -9.03
C VAL A 421 11.84 -3.80 -8.14
N VAL A 422 13.06 -3.30 -8.03
CA VAL A 422 14.17 -3.96 -7.33
C VAL A 422 14.60 -3.16 -6.11
N PRO A 423 15.02 -3.81 -4.99
CA PRO A 423 15.56 -3.11 -3.82
C PRO A 423 16.81 -2.27 -4.12
#